data_AF-A0A1F2SZ24-F1
#
_entry.id   AF-A0A1F2SZ24-F1
#
_cell.length_a   1.000
_cell.length_b   1.000
_cell.length_c   1.000
_cell.angle_alpha   90.00
_cell.angle_beta   90.00
_cell.angle_gamma   90.00
#
_symmetry.space_group_name_H-M   'P 1'
#
loop_
_entity.id
_entity.type
_entity.pdbx_description
1 polymer ?
#
loop_
_entity_poly.entity_id
_entity_poly.type
_entity_poly.pdbx_seq_one_letter_code
_entity_poly.pdbx_strand_id
1 'polypeptide(L)'
;MEVRVTSETAKKLDDLATSSGRAPKDIVEDALVGYLQEVTAVRKTLDSRYDDLKGGRVKPIDGEEAFRRLREKSDRRRSGG
;
A
#
# COMPACT_ATOMS: atom_id res chain seq x y z
N MET A 1 -22.81 11.20 -2.86
CA MET A 1 -21.78 11.76 -1.96
C MET A 1 -21.07 12.85 -2.73
N GLU A 2 -20.91 14.04 -2.15
CA GLU A 2 -20.15 15.13 -2.77
C GLU A 2 -18.80 15.27 -2.07
N VAL A 3 -17.71 15.32 -2.85
CA VAL A 3 -16.34 15.49 -2.34
C VAL A 3 -15.78 16.80 -2.87
N ARG A 4 -15.40 17.69 -1.95
CA ARG A 4 -14.73 18.95 -2.30
C ARG A 4 -13.23 18.72 -2.32
N VAL A 5 -12.59 19.04 -3.43
CA VAL A 5 -11.14 18.98 -3.62
C VAL A 5 -10.56 20.39 -3.71
N THR A 6 -9.24 20.49 -3.60
CA THR A 6 -8.55 21.78 -3.80
C THR A 6 -8.63 22.20 -5.26
N SER A 7 -8.50 23.51 -5.52
CA SER A 7 -8.48 24.05 -6.88
C SER A 7 -7.36 23.45 -7.75
N GLU A 8 -6.21 23.14 -7.14
CA GLU A 8 -5.10 22.48 -7.83
C GLU A 8 -5.48 21.06 -8.28
N THR A 9 -6.12 20.27 -7.40
CA THR A 9 -6.57 18.92 -7.74
C THR A 9 -7.67 18.95 -8.80
N ALA A 10 -8.61 19.90 -8.73
CA ALA A 10 -9.64 20.07 -9.75
C ALA A 10 -9.02 20.36 -11.13
N LYS A 11 -8.06 21.30 -11.20
CA LYS A 11 -7.34 21.61 -12.44
C LYS A 11 -6.62 20.38 -13.01
N LYS A 12 -5.90 19.62 -12.18
CA LYS A 12 -5.22 18.39 -12.61
C LYS A 12 -6.21 17.35 -13.14
N LEU A 13 -7.38 17.22 -12.51
CA LEU A 13 -8.41 16.30 -12.95
C LEU A 13 -8.98 16.71 -14.32
N ASP A 14 -9.23 18.00 -14.54
CA ASP A 14 -9.71 18.52 -15.82
C ASP A 14 -8.68 18.35 -16.94
N ASP A 15 -7.40 18.59 -16.66
CA ASP A 15 -6.29 18.37 -17.60
C ASP A 15 -6.18 16.87 -17.98
N LEU A 16 -6.35 15.97 -17.00
CA LEU A 16 -6.36 14.52 -17.23
C LEU A 16 -7.59 14.08 -18.03
N ALA A 17 -8.78 14.61 -17.73
CA ALA A 17 -10.00 14.33 -18.48
C ALA A 17 -9.87 14.77 -19.94
N THR A 18 -9.34 15.98 -20.17
CA THR A 18 -9.12 16.53 -21.51
C THR A 18 -8.12 15.70 -22.31
N SER A 19 -6.99 15.34 -21.70
CA SER A 19 -5.94 14.58 -22.39
C SER A 19 -6.30 13.11 -22.63
N SER A 20 -7.05 12.48 -21.73
CA SER A 20 -7.46 11.07 -21.86
C SER A 20 -8.77 10.87 -22.61
N GLY A 21 -9.57 11.94 -22.80
CA GLY A 21 -10.93 11.86 -23.34
C GLY A 21 -11.94 11.19 -22.39
N ARG A 22 -11.54 10.91 -21.14
CA ARG A 22 -12.38 10.25 -20.14
C ARG A 22 -13.15 11.28 -19.33
N ALA A 23 -14.33 10.90 -18.83
CA ALA A 23 -15.07 11.77 -17.92
C ALA A 23 -14.32 11.88 -16.58
N PRO A 24 -14.28 13.08 -15.95
CA PRO A 24 -13.66 13.27 -14.63
C PRO A 24 -14.14 12.28 -13.57
N LYS A 25 -15.42 11.93 -13.59
CA LYS A 25 -16.02 10.96 -12.66
C LYS A 25 -15.39 9.56 -12.78
N ASP A 26 -15.09 9.11 -14.00
CA ASP A 26 -14.57 7.76 -14.23
C ASP A 26 -13.10 7.68 -13.79
N ILE A 27 -12.35 8.77 -13.99
CA ILE A 27 -10.96 8.89 -13.50
C ILE A 27 -10.93 8.85 -11.97
N VAL A 28 -11.84 9.59 -11.32
CA VAL A 28 -11.94 9.61 -9.86
C VAL A 28 -12.36 8.24 -9.31
N GLU A 29 -13.33 7.59 -9.94
CA GLU A 29 -13.80 6.27 -9.53
C GLU A 29 -12.68 5.23 -9.62
N ASP A 30 -11.95 5.18 -10.74
CA ASP A 30 -10.80 4.28 -10.89
C ASP A 30 -9.71 4.54 -9.86
N ALA A 31 -9.37 5.81 -9.62
CA ALA A 31 -8.36 6.17 -8.62
C ALA A 31 -8.77 5.73 -7.20
N LEU A 32 -10.05 5.89 -6.86
CA LEU A 32 -10.59 5.44 -5.59
C LEU A 32 -10.63 3.91 -5.49
N VAL A 33 -11.02 3.21 -6.55
CA VAL A 33 -10.99 1.73 -6.59
C VAL A 33 -9.57 1.23 -6.36
N GLY A 34 -8.57 1.81 -7.04
CA GLY A 34 -7.17 1.46 -6.84
C GLY A 34 -6.71 1.69 -5.41
N TYR A 35 -6.99 2.87 -4.84
CA TYR A 35 -6.66 3.19 -3.45
C TYR A 35 -7.30 2.21 -2.45
N LEU A 36 -8.59 1.92 -2.61
CA LEU A 36 -9.31 1.02 -1.72
C LEU A 36 -8.82 -0.43 -1.84
N GLN A 37 -8.45 -0.87 -3.04
CA GLN A 37 -7.84 -2.18 -3.26
C GLN A 37 -6.51 -2.31 -2.52
N GLU A 38 -5.63 -1.30 -2.61
CA GLU A 38 -4.35 -1.31 -1.89
C GLU A 38 -4.55 -1.33 -0.37
N VAL A 39 -5.42 -0.47 0.15
CA VAL A 39 -5.76 -0.45 1.58
C VAL A 39 -6.29 -1.81 2.04
N THR A 40 -7.16 -2.42 1.25
CA THR A 40 -7.74 -3.74 1.56
C THR A 40 -6.66 -4.84 1.55
N ALA A 41 -5.74 -4.82 0.59
CA ALA A 41 -4.64 -5.79 0.50
C ALA A 41 -3.69 -5.69 1.70
N VAL A 42 -3.33 -4.45 2.10
CA VAL A 42 -2.51 -4.20 3.28
C VAL A 42 -3.23 -4.71 4.54
N ARG A 43 -4.51 -4.35 4.69
CA ARG A 43 -5.30 -4.76 5.86
C ARG A 43 -5.42 -6.27 5.96
N LYS A 44 -5.73 -6.96 4.86
CA LYS A 44 -5.78 -8.42 4.82
C LYS A 44 -4.46 -9.05 5.27
N THR A 45 -3.33 -8.48 4.87
CA THR A 45 -2.01 -8.95 5.27
C THR A 45 -1.81 -8.78 6.78
N LEU A 46 -2.12 -7.60 7.32
CA LEU A 46 -1.97 -7.32 8.74
C LEU A 46 -2.90 -8.16 9.60
N ASP A 47 -4.17 -8.26 9.23
CA ASP A 47 -5.17 -9.06 9.95
C ASP A 47 -4.75 -10.53 10.00
N SER A 48 -4.31 -11.10 8.86
CA SER A 48 -3.82 -12.48 8.82
C SER A 48 -2.60 -12.69 9.72
N ARG A 49 -1.65 -11.73 9.77
CA ARG A 49 -0.47 -11.83 10.64
C ARG A 49 -0.83 -11.72 12.11
N TYR A 50 -1.79 -10.86 12.44
CA TYR A 50 -2.32 -10.75 13.79
C TYR A 50 -2.99 -12.06 14.22
N ASP A 51 -3.81 -12.67 13.36
CA ASP A 51 -4.46 -13.95 13.64
C ASP A 51 -3.47 -15.11 13.76
N ASP A 52 -2.39 -15.10 12.97
CA ASP A 52 -1.29 -16.08 13.10
C ASP A 52 -0.60 -15.95 14.46
N LEU A 53 -0.31 -14.72 14.90
CA LEU A 53 0.31 -14.44 16.20
C LEU A 53 -0.60 -14.81 17.36
N LYS A 54 -1.86 -14.34 17.33
CA LYS A 54 -2.86 -14.60 18.36
C LYS A 54 -3.19 -16.08 18.49
N GLY A 55 -3.23 -16.79 17.35
CA GLY A 55 -3.48 -18.23 17.31
C GLY A 55 -2.25 -19.10 17.61
N GLY A 56 -1.08 -18.50 17.88
CA GLY A 56 0.16 -19.24 18.15
C GLY A 56 0.73 -20.01 16.95
N ARG A 57 0.26 -19.72 15.73
CA ARG A 57 0.74 -20.33 14.48
C ARG A 57 2.16 -19.87 14.11
N VAL A 58 2.56 -18.71 14.61
CA VAL A 58 3.92 -18.17 14.46
C VAL A 58 4.50 -17.80 15.83
N LYS A 59 5.81 -17.99 15.98
CA LYS A 59 6.53 -17.61 17.20
C LYS A 59 7.04 -16.17 17.07
N PRO A 60 6.75 -15.28 18.03
CA PRO A 60 7.37 -13.96 18.08
C PRO A 60 8.89 -14.07 18.16
N ILE A 61 9.59 -13.14 17.51
CA ILE A 61 11.04 -12.99 17.59
C ILE A 61 11.30 -11.62 18.18
N ASP A 62 12.33 -11.51 19.01
CA ASP A 62 12.80 -10.21 19.49
C ASP A 62 13.14 -9.26 18.32
N GLY A 63 12.84 -7.99 18.48
CA GLY A 63 12.96 -6.99 17.41
C GLY A 63 14.40 -6.78 16.96
N GLU A 64 15.33 -6.63 17.90
CA GLU A 64 16.75 -6.46 17.59
C GLU A 64 17.30 -7.71 16.91
N GLU A 65 16.88 -8.89 17.39
CA GLU A 65 17.24 -10.14 16.75
C GLU A 65 16.73 -10.24 15.30
N ALA A 66 15.50 -9.81 15.04
CA ALA A 66 14.94 -9.78 13.70
C ALA A 66 15.74 -8.85 12.77
N PHE A 67 16.09 -7.63 13.24
CA PHE A 67 16.89 -6.68 12.47
C PHE A 67 18.31 -7.18 12.21
N ARG A 68 18.94 -7.82 13.20
CA ARG A 68 20.26 -8.44 13.04
C ARG A 68 20.26 -9.47 11.92
N ARG A 69 19.30 -10.41 11.93
CA ARG A 69 19.16 -11.43 10.89
C ARG A 69 18.93 -10.84 9.50
N LEU A 70 18.13 -9.78 9.40
CA LEU A 70 17.86 -9.10 8.12
C LEU A 70 19.12 -8.41 7.56
N ARG A 71 19.92 -7.78 8.42
CA ARG A 71 21.20 -7.17 8.05
C ARG A 71 22.20 -8.21 7.58
N GLU A 72 22.43 -9.27 8.36
CA GLU A 72 23.31 -10.38 8.00
C GLU A 72 22.92 -11.05 6.67
N LYS A 73 21.61 -11.21 6.43
CA LYS A 73 21.09 -11.75 5.16
C LYS A 73 21.38 -10.81 3.98
N SER A 74 21.29 -9.50 4.21
CA SER A 74 21.56 -8.50 3.19
C SER A 74 23.05 -8.40 2.88
N ASP A 75 23.91 -8.45 3.90
CA ASP A 75 25.36 -8.40 3.75
C ASP A 75 25.87 -9.61 2.98
N ARG A 76 25.43 -10.83 3.33
CA ARG A 76 25.76 -12.05 2.57
C ARG A 76 25.43 -11.97 1.08
N ARG A 77 24.30 -11.34 0.73
CA ARG A 77 23.91 -11.15 -0.67
C ARG A 77 24.80 -10.15 -1.39
N ARG A 78 25.28 -9.11 -0.70
CA ARG A 78 26.16 -8.10 -1.27
C ARG A 78 27.60 -8.59 -1.38
N SER A 79 28.04 -9.46 -0.48
CA SER A 79 29.40 -10.01 -0.46
C SER A 79 29.61 -11.20 -1.40
N GLY A 80 28.63 -11.53 -2.26
CA GLY A 80 28.81 -12.53 -3.32
C GLY A 80 28.57 -13.99 -2.94
N GLY A 81 28.08 -14.28 -1.74
CA GLY A 81 27.83 -15.66 -1.28
C GLY A 81 29.09 -16.37 -0.80
#